data_AF-A0A0G0Q7H5-F1
#
_entry.id   AF-A0A0G0Q7H5-F1
#
_cell.length_a   1.000
_cell.length_b   1.000
_cell.length_c   1.000
_cell.angle_alpha   90.00
_cell.angle_beta   90.00
_cell.angle_gamma   90.00
#
_symmetry.space_group_name_H-M   'P 1'
#
loop_
_entity.id
_entity.type
_entity.pdbx_description
1 polymer ?
#
loop_
_entity_poly.entity_id
_entity_poly.type
_entity_poly.pdbx_seq_one_letter_code
_entity_poly.pdbx_strand_id
1 'polypeptide(L)'
;MEFTPSKKALFESYIYHSLLTDKPVRIYIPICLRHYYDSTGERRIIADLKDFHYRNLNGGSVVKKAGKFLFELEEEFAIAKALGQIGVPIEVVAPIMDHELLTLPGDSSVDISEFSHNIGEYIFQMALNNNFRGNVVSSLEYFGNPQRASDYNTIISMVRNNERSYVGITNQMFEHAVNKQFEKNGEDENRGKYYRTSDYARKYLMESIAADYVHSKIMVKRSIADDVAGVACLVPLFADIEQKVMDNQKELAIMSYK
;
A
#
# COMPACT_ATOMS: atom_id res chain seq x y z
N MET A 1 0.70 -15.23 6.56
CA MET A 1 0.70 -13.92 7.23
C MET A 1 1.53 -13.98 8.49
N GLU A 2 2.33 -12.95 8.74
CA GLU A 2 3.20 -12.83 9.92
C GLU A 2 2.86 -11.52 10.66
N PHE A 3 2.96 -11.52 11.99
CA PHE A 3 2.77 -10.35 12.85
C PHE A 3 4.05 -10.10 13.62
N THR A 4 4.37 -8.85 13.94
CA THR A 4 5.31 -8.59 15.03
C THR A 4 4.66 -9.06 16.36
N PRO A 5 5.40 -9.69 17.30
CA PRO A 5 4.81 -10.28 18.50
C PRO A 5 3.94 -9.31 19.34
N SER A 6 4.32 -8.03 19.39
CA SER A 6 3.57 -6.98 20.10
C SER A 6 2.28 -6.58 19.38
N LYS A 7 2.24 -6.64 18.04
CA LYS A 7 1.07 -6.28 17.24
C LYS A 7 0.08 -7.43 17.07
N LYS A 8 0.53 -8.68 17.24
CA LYS A 8 -0.37 -9.85 17.28
C LYS A 8 -1.37 -9.74 18.43
N ALA A 9 -0.87 -9.53 19.66
CA ALA A 9 -1.73 -9.42 20.84
C ALA A 9 -2.71 -8.25 20.73
N LEU A 10 -2.27 -7.14 20.12
CA LEU A 10 -3.13 -6.00 19.84
C LEU A 10 -4.27 -6.37 18.88
N PHE A 11 -3.95 -7.03 17.77
CA PHE A 11 -4.97 -7.47 16.80
C PHE A 11 -5.95 -8.48 17.39
N GLU A 12 -5.46 -9.45 18.18
CA GLU A 12 -6.30 -10.39 18.91
C GLU A 12 -7.29 -9.65 19.83
N SER A 13 -6.82 -8.64 20.57
CA SER A 13 -7.69 -7.83 21.42
C SER A 13 -8.78 -7.08 20.63
N TYR A 14 -8.49 -6.63 19.41
CA TYR A 14 -9.48 -6.02 18.53
C TYR A 14 -10.54 -7.02 18.09
N ILE A 15 -10.14 -8.25 17.75
CA ILE A 15 -11.07 -9.33 17.41
C ILE A 15 -12.00 -9.62 18.59
N TYR A 16 -11.45 -9.78 19.81
CA TYR A 16 -12.26 -10.00 21.00
C TYR A 16 -13.23 -8.85 21.28
N HIS A 17 -12.75 -7.60 21.19
CA HIS A 17 -13.58 -6.44 21.41
C HIS A 17 -14.70 -6.31 20.36
N SER A 18 -14.40 -6.63 19.11
CA SER A 18 -15.35 -6.66 18.00
C SER A 18 -16.50 -7.63 18.24
N LEU A 19 -16.18 -8.87 18.64
CA LEU A 19 -17.20 -9.88 18.97
C LEU A 19 -18.06 -9.50 20.18
N LEU A 20 -17.49 -8.80 21.17
CA LEU A 20 -18.22 -8.39 22.38
C LEU A 20 -19.14 -7.19 22.16
N THR A 21 -18.80 -6.31 21.21
CA THR A 21 -19.48 -5.02 21.02
C THR A 21 -20.22 -4.91 19.69
N ASP A 22 -20.11 -5.91 18.83
CA ASP A 22 -20.61 -5.91 17.45
C ASP A 22 -20.09 -4.73 16.60
N LYS A 23 -18.91 -4.20 16.96
CA LYS A 23 -18.23 -3.14 16.21
C LYS A 23 -17.22 -3.77 15.26
N PRO A 24 -17.05 -3.24 14.04
CA PRO A 24 -16.14 -3.85 13.07
C PRO A 24 -14.67 -3.67 13.46
N VAL A 25 -13.82 -4.64 13.13
CA VAL A 25 -12.38 -4.39 12.99
C VAL A 25 -12.15 -3.84 11.59
N ARG A 26 -11.53 -2.65 11.49
CA ARG A 26 -11.17 -2.07 10.20
C ARG A 26 -9.81 -2.56 9.73
N ILE A 27 -9.75 -3.12 8.54
CA ILE A 27 -8.52 -3.59 7.91
C ILE A 27 -8.24 -2.73 6.67
N TYR A 28 -7.09 -2.04 6.67
CA TYR A 28 -6.58 -1.34 5.50
C TYR A 28 -5.78 -2.30 4.63
N ILE A 29 -6.17 -2.43 3.36
CA ILE A 29 -5.46 -3.23 2.35
C ILE A 29 -5.10 -2.31 1.19
N PRO A 30 -3.91 -1.67 1.20
CA PRO A 30 -3.50 -0.74 0.16
C PRO A 30 -3.35 -1.45 -1.20
N ILE A 31 -3.87 -0.81 -2.26
CA ILE A 31 -3.81 -1.33 -3.63
C ILE A 31 -2.89 -0.42 -4.45
N CYS A 32 -1.71 -0.93 -4.81
CA CYS A 32 -0.77 -0.22 -5.66
C CYS A 32 -1.29 -0.11 -7.10
N LEU A 33 -1.06 1.05 -7.73
CA LEU A 33 -1.40 1.25 -9.14
C LEU A 33 -0.51 0.40 -10.05
N ARG A 34 -1.16 -0.38 -10.92
CA ARG A 34 -0.44 -1.14 -11.94
C ARG A 34 -0.12 -0.23 -13.11
N HIS A 35 1.16 0.01 -13.31
CA HIS A 35 1.63 0.74 -14.48
C HIS A 35 2.57 -0.10 -15.34
N TYR A 36 2.74 0.33 -16.59
CA TYR A 36 3.74 -0.15 -17.53
C TYR A 36 4.33 1.03 -18.29
N TYR A 37 5.43 0.77 -19.00
CA TYR A 37 6.02 1.72 -19.94
C TYR A 37 5.80 1.21 -21.35
N ASP A 38 5.21 2.03 -22.20
CA ASP A 38 5.02 1.70 -23.61
C ASP A 38 6.32 1.88 -24.42
N SER A 39 6.28 1.60 -25.72
CA SER A 39 7.45 1.69 -26.60
C SER A 39 8.02 3.11 -26.75
N THR A 40 7.29 4.15 -26.32
CA THR A 40 7.79 5.54 -26.27
C THR A 40 8.44 5.88 -24.94
N GLY A 41 8.38 4.97 -23.96
CA GLY A 41 8.82 5.21 -22.59
C GLY A 41 7.81 5.99 -21.76
N GLU A 42 6.61 6.24 -22.29
CA GLU A 42 5.52 6.84 -21.52
C GLU A 42 4.90 5.82 -20.56
N ARG A 43 4.64 6.29 -19.34
CA ARG A 43 3.97 5.50 -18.32
C ARG A 43 2.48 5.43 -18.63
N ARG A 44 1.90 4.26 -18.43
CA ARG A 44 0.48 3.99 -18.63
C ARG A 44 -0.04 3.16 -17.47
N ILE A 45 -1.27 3.42 -17.03
CA ILE A 45 -1.96 2.62 -16.02
C ILE A 45 -2.77 1.54 -16.74
N ILE A 46 -2.79 0.34 -16.17
CA ILE A 46 -3.66 -0.73 -16.62
C ILE A 46 -5.03 -0.45 -16.02
N ALA A 47 -5.94 0.12 -16.81
CA ALA A 47 -7.23 0.65 -16.35
C ALA A 47 -8.31 -0.44 -16.23
N ASP A 48 -8.31 -1.41 -17.14
CA ASP A 48 -9.24 -2.52 -17.15
C ASP A 48 -8.59 -3.76 -16.52
N LEU A 49 -9.29 -4.44 -15.61
CA LEU A 49 -8.84 -5.69 -14.97
C LEU A 49 -8.86 -6.87 -15.96
N LYS A 50 -8.31 -6.66 -17.16
CA LYS A 50 -8.24 -7.57 -18.29
C LYS A 50 -6.79 -7.83 -18.67
N ASP A 51 -6.60 -8.88 -19.47
CA ASP A 51 -5.30 -9.17 -20.05
C ASP A 51 -4.85 -7.97 -20.88
N PHE A 52 -3.71 -7.40 -20.48
CA PHE A 52 -3.23 -6.16 -21.03
C PHE A 52 -2.07 -6.41 -21.99
N HIS A 53 -2.24 -6.00 -23.25
CA HIS A 53 -1.27 -6.22 -24.33
C HIS A 53 -0.54 -4.91 -24.65
N TYR A 54 0.79 -4.94 -24.65
CA TYR A 54 1.60 -3.76 -25.03
C TYR A 54 2.92 -4.13 -25.67
N ARG A 55 3.51 -3.15 -26.36
CA ARG A 55 4.90 -3.20 -26.81
C ARG A 55 5.78 -2.57 -25.74
N ASN A 56 6.77 -3.32 -25.26
CA ASN A 56 7.74 -2.80 -24.29
C ASN A 56 8.80 -1.91 -24.96
N LEU A 57 9.73 -1.37 -24.17
CA LEU A 57 10.83 -0.51 -24.63
C LEU A 57 11.72 -1.15 -25.70
N ASN A 58 11.81 -2.48 -25.72
CA ASN A 58 12.60 -3.23 -26.68
C ASN A 58 11.80 -3.62 -27.94
N GLY A 59 10.55 -3.14 -28.08
CA GLY A 59 9.65 -3.46 -29.19
C GLY A 59 9.02 -4.85 -29.13
N GLY A 60 9.27 -5.61 -28.06
CA GLY A 60 8.69 -6.92 -27.81
C GLY A 60 7.22 -6.85 -27.41
N SER A 61 6.42 -7.81 -27.90
CA SER A 61 5.02 -7.94 -27.51
C SER A 61 4.92 -8.63 -26.15
N VAL A 62 4.38 -7.93 -25.15
CA VAL A 62 4.22 -8.41 -23.78
C VAL A 62 2.74 -8.46 -23.41
N VAL A 63 2.34 -9.49 -22.66
CA VAL A 63 0.98 -9.63 -22.11
C VAL A 63 1.06 -9.70 -20.59
N LYS A 64 0.42 -8.74 -19.91
CA LYS A 64 0.22 -8.80 -18.45
C LYS A 64 -1.13 -9.46 -18.19
N LYS A 65 -1.12 -10.66 -17.61
CA LYS A 65 -2.33 -11.42 -17.28
C LYS A 65 -3.08 -10.79 -16.11
N ALA A 66 -4.37 -10.52 -16.27
CA ALA A 66 -5.21 -9.98 -15.19
C ALA A 66 -5.45 -11.01 -14.08
N GLY A 67 -5.66 -12.27 -14.45
CA GLY A 67 -5.94 -13.35 -13.50
C GLY A 67 -4.86 -13.51 -12.42
N LYS A 68 -3.59 -13.26 -12.75
CA LYS A 68 -2.49 -13.29 -11.76
C LYS A 68 -2.65 -12.18 -10.71
N PHE A 69 -2.98 -10.97 -11.14
CA PHE A 69 -3.16 -9.86 -10.22
C PHE A 69 -4.40 -10.01 -9.35
N LEU A 70 -5.51 -10.47 -9.93
CA LEU A 70 -6.73 -10.74 -9.17
C LEU A 70 -6.52 -11.85 -8.14
N PHE A 71 -5.73 -12.86 -8.48
CA PHE A 71 -5.32 -13.91 -7.54
C PHE A 71 -4.47 -13.35 -6.39
N GLU A 72 -3.43 -12.56 -6.68
CA GLU A 72 -2.59 -11.91 -5.65
C GLU A 72 -3.45 -11.01 -4.73
N LEU A 73 -4.37 -10.23 -5.31
CA LEU A 73 -5.31 -9.41 -4.55
C LEU A 73 -6.24 -10.27 -3.67
N GLU A 74 -6.70 -11.42 -4.15
CA GLU A 74 -7.53 -12.31 -3.34
C GLU A 74 -6.80 -12.90 -2.13
N GLU A 75 -5.50 -13.15 -2.25
CA GLU A 75 -4.64 -13.64 -1.17
C GLU A 75 -4.44 -12.56 -0.09
N GLU A 76 -4.31 -11.30 -0.47
CA GLU A 76 -4.25 -10.17 0.47
C GLU A 76 -5.50 -10.08 1.36
N PHE A 77 -6.67 -10.44 0.81
CA PHE A 77 -7.95 -10.43 1.54
C PHE A 77 -8.19 -11.70 2.38
N ALA A 78 -7.27 -12.69 2.37
CA ALA A 78 -7.49 -13.98 3.01
C ALA A 78 -7.83 -13.87 4.51
N ILE A 79 -7.25 -12.91 5.23
CA ILE A 79 -7.55 -12.73 6.66
C ILE A 79 -8.94 -12.14 6.89
N ALA A 80 -9.36 -11.15 6.08
CA ALA A 80 -10.71 -10.60 6.15
C ALA A 80 -11.75 -11.68 5.84
N LYS A 81 -11.49 -12.53 4.84
CA LYS A 81 -12.34 -13.69 4.49
C LYS A 81 -12.45 -14.67 5.66
N ALA A 82 -11.32 -15.08 6.22
CA ALA A 82 -11.30 -16.04 7.33
C ALA A 82 -12.02 -15.50 8.58
N LEU A 83 -11.83 -14.21 8.91
CA LEU A 83 -12.49 -13.57 10.05
C LEU A 83 -14.00 -13.39 9.82
N GLY A 84 -14.42 -12.99 8.63
CA GLY A 84 -15.84 -12.87 8.26
C GLY A 84 -16.58 -14.22 8.32
N GLN A 85 -15.91 -15.32 7.93
CA GLN A 85 -16.46 -16.68 8.01
C GLN A 85 -16.72 -17.16 9.43
N ILE A 86 -15.94 -16.71 10.42
CA ILE A 86 -16.14 -17.05 11.83
C ILE A 86 -17.02 -16.01 12.56
N GLY A 87 -17.63 -15.08 11.83
CA GLY A 87 -18.61 -14.13 12.36
C GLY A 87 -18.01 -12.90 13.03
N VAL A 88 -16.72 -12.60 12.83
CA VAL A 88 -16.14 -11.32 13.28
C VAL A 88 -16.64 -10.22 12.34
N PRO A 89 -17.25 -9.13 12.84
CA PRO A 89 -17.56 -7.97 12.02
C PRO A 89 -16.29 -7.35 11.42
N ILE A 90 -16.13 -7.40 10.11
CA ILE A 90 -14.96 -6.85 9.40
C ILE A 90 -15.38 -5.76 8.42
N GLU A 91 -14.63 -4.66 8.43
CA GLU A 91 -14.67 -3.61 7.41
C GLU A 91 -13.31 -3.49 6.74
N VAL A 92 -13.25 -3.76 5.44
CA VAL A 92 -12.06 -3.55 4.63
C VAL A 92 -12.14 -2.20 3.94
N VAL A 93 -11.11 -1.37 4.14
CA VAL A 93 -10.88 -0.16 3.35
C VAL A 93 -9.66 -0.42 2.48
N ALA A 94 -9.86 -0.40 1.17
CA ALA A 94 -8.84 -0.67 0.17
C ALA A 94 -8.45 0.63 -0.55
N PRO A 95 -7.49 1.41 0.00
CA PRO A 95 -7.05 2.63 -0.64
C PRO A 95 -6.21 2.33 -1.87
N ILE A 96 -6.58 2.91 -3.01
CA ILE A 96 -5.76 2.92 -4.21
C ILE A 96 -4.66 3.95 -4.01
N MET A 97 -3.40 3.53 -4.13
CA MET A 97 -2.20 4.32 -3.81
C MET A 97 -1.87 5.38 -4.89
N ASP A 98 -2.87 6.15 -5.28
CA ASP A 98 -2.80 7.18 -6.31
C ASP A 98 -1.94 8.40 -5.97
N HIS A 99 -1.62 8.60 -4.70
CA HIS A 99 -0.60 9.58 -4.29
C HIS A 99 0.80 9.22 -4.83
N GLU A 100 1.08 7.95 -5.18
CA GLU A 100 2.32 7.56 -5.86
C GLU A 100 2.47 8.23 -7.23
N LEU A 101 1.38 8.73 -7.83
CA LEU A 101 1.47 9.49 -9.07
C LEU A 101 2.13 10.86 -8.88
N LEU A 102 2.16 11.38 -7.64
CA LEU A 102 2.77 12.67 -7.30
C LEU A 102 4.29 12.63 -7.15
N THR A 103 4.87 11.45 -6.91
CA THR A 103 6.30 11.26 -6.65
C THR A 103 7.11 11.12 -7.95
N LEU A 104 6.42 10.91 -9.06
CA LEU A 104 6.99 10.48 -10.33
C LEU A 104 7.15 11.67 -11.32
N PRO A 105 8.24 11.70 -12.11
CA PRO A 105 8.42 12.72 -13.14
C PRO A 105 7.46 12.50 -14.31
N GLY A 106 6.77 13.56 -14.74
CA GLY A 106 5.78 13.52 -15.83
C GLY A 106 4.47 14.21 -15.45
N ASP A 107 3.53 14.25 -16.38
CA ASP A 107 2.21 14.85 -16.15
C ASP A 107 1.40 13.97 -15.18
N SER A 108 0.93 14.58 -14.08
CA SER A 108 0.21 13.92 -12.98
C SER A 108 -1.28 13.66 -13.29
N SER A 109 -1.70 13.90 -14.53
CA SER A 109 -3.08 13.87 -15.02
C SER A 109 -3.60 12.46 -15.34
N VAL A 110 -2.99 11.40 -14.78
CA VAL A 110 -3.43 10.04 -15.10
C VAL A 110 -4.77 9.75 -14.41
N ASP A 111 -5.82 9.60 -15.21
CA ASP A 111 -7.14 9.21 -14.75
C ASP A 111 -7.12 7.74 -14.27
N ILE A 112 -7.52 7.53 -13.02
CA ILE A 112 -7.63 6.21 -12.39
C ILE A 112 -9.08 5.77 -12.21
N SER A 113 -10.05 6.57 -12.66
CA SER A 113 -11.48 6.37 -12.34
C SER A 113 -11.99 5.00 -12.78
N GLU A 114 -11.62 4.56 -13.98
CA GLU A 114 -11.98 3.23 -14.50
C GLU A 114 -11.32 2.10 -13.69
N PHE A 115 -10.05 2.24 -13.33
CA PHE A 115 -9.36 1.27 -12.46
C PHE A 115 -10.04 1.17 -11.09
N SER A 116 -10.34 2.32 -10.48
CA SER A 116 -11.03 2.41 -9.19
C SER A 116 -12.41 1.78 -9.22
N HIS A 117 -13.18 2.04 -10.29
CA HIS A 117 -14.49 1.46 -10.49
C HIS A 117 -14.42 -0.06 -10.61
N ASN A 118 -13.57 -0.58 -11.50
CA ASN A 118 -13.44 -2.02 -11.74
C ASN A 118 -12.97 -2.78 -10.49
N ILE A 119 -12.00 -2.21 -9.75
CA ILE A 119 -11.53 -2.78 -8.48
C ILE A 119 -12.62 -2.72 -7.40
N GLY A 120 -13.38 -1.62 -7.38
CA GLY A 120 -14.56 -1.46 -6.52
C GLY A 120 -15.58 -2.57 -6.73
N GLU A 121 -15.96 -2.84 -7.98
CA GLU A 121 -16.91 -3.92 -8.30
C GLU A 121 -16.38 -5.29 -7.88
N TYR A 122 -15.10 -5.57 -8.16
CA TYR A 122 -14.47 -6.83 -7.79
C TYR A 122 -14.45 -7.07 -6.27
N ILE A 123 -14.02 -6.07 -5.50
CA ILE A 123 -13.96 -6.15 -4.03
C ILE A 123 -15.36 -6.21 -3.43
N PHE A 124 -16.34 -5.52 -4.00
CA PHE A 124 -17.73 -5.60 -3.55
C PHE A 124 -18.27 -7.03 -3.68
N GLN A 125 -18.06 -7.69 -4.82
CA GLN A 125 -18.48 -9.09 -5.01
C GLN A 125 -17.76 -10.04 -4.04
N MET A 126 -16.45 -9.84 -3.85
CA MET A 126 -15.67 -10.61 -2.88
C MET A 126 -16.19 -10.42 -1.45
N ALA A 127 -16.54 -9.20 -1.06
CA ALA A 127 -17.07 -8.86 0.25
C ALA A 127 -18.42 -9.53 0.52
N LEU A 128 -19.35 -9.48 -0.46
CA LEU A 128 -20.64 -10.16 -0.40
C LEU A 128 -20.49 -11.66 -0.18
N ASN A 129 -19.56 -12.31 -0.88
CA ASN A 129 -19.36 -13.76 -0.81
C ASN A 129 -18.66 -14.23 0.47
N ASN A 130 -18.07 -13.32 1.26
CA ASN A 130 -17.22 -13.68 2.40
C ASN A 130 -17.62 -12.97 3.71
N ASN A 131 -18.82 -12.40 3.77
CA ASN A 131 -19.39 -11.81 4.98
C ASN A 131 -18.51 -10.72 5.62
N PHE A 132 -18.00 -9.80 4.80
CA PHE A 132 -17.36 -8.57 5.28
C PHE A 132 -17.85 -7.36 4.47
N ARG A 133 -17.60 -6.14 4.95
CA ARG A 133 -17.85 -4.91 4.19
C ARG A 133 -16.59 -4.49 3.48
N GLY A 134 -16.64 -4.21 2.18
CA GLY A 134 -15.48 -3.74 1.41
C GLY A 134 -15.74 -2.38 0.80
N ASN A 135 -14.79 -1.46 0.92
CA ASN A 135 -14.83 -0.15 0.26
C ASN A 135 -13.49 0.14 -0.42
N VAL A 136 -13.55 0.67 -1.63
CA VAL A 136 -12.38 1.09 -2.41
C VAL A 136 -12.38 2.61 -2.47
N VAL A 137 -11.25 3.23 -2.13
CA VAL A 137 -11.14 4.68 -2.01
C VAL A 137 -9.86 5.18 -2.67
N SER A 138 -9.85 6.42 -3.17
CA SER A 138 -8.60 7.10 -3.53
C SER A 138 -7.79 7.37 -2.26
N SER A 139 -6.49 7.08 -2.26
CA SER A 139 -5.61 7.44 -1.14
C SER A 139 -5.50 8.96 -0.99
N LEU A 140 -5.47 9.71 -2.09
CA LEU A 140 -5.44 11.17 -2.08
C LEU A 140 -6.71 11.78 -1.50
N GLU A 141 -7.88 11.22 -1.81
CA GLU A 141 -9.14 11.70 -1.23
C GLU A 141 -9.28 11.28 0.23
N TYR A 142 -8.87 10.05 0.56
CA TYR A 142 -9.10 9.46 1.87
C TYR A 142 -8.07 9.90 2.92
N PHE A 143 -6.80 9.99 2.55
CA PHE A 143 -5.70 10.42 3.43
C PHE A 143 -5.21 11.84 3.13
N GLY A 144 -5.59 12.44 2.01
CA GLY A 144 -5.03 13.72 1.58
C GLY A 144 -3.68 13.55 0.86
N ASN A 145 -3.15 14.64 0.32
CA ASN A 145 -1.80 14.65 -0.25
C ASN A 145 -0.76 14.65 0.89
N PRO A 146 0.04 13.57 1.05
CA PRO A 146 1.00 13.47 2.15
C PRO A 146 2.07 14.57 2.09
N GLN A 147 2.45 15.04 0.90
CA GLN A 147 3.46 16.11 0.73
C GLN A 147 3.04 17.45 1.34
N ARG A 148 1.73 17.64 1.60
CA ARG A 148 1.20 18.84 2.27
C ARG A 148 1.23 18.74 3.80
N ALA A 149 1.51 17.56 4.36
CA ALA A 149 1.60 17.38 5.81
C ALA A 149 2.96 17.90 6.35
N SER A 150 2.95 18.51 7.54
CA SER A 150 4.18 18.94 8.22
C SER A 150 5.13 17.77 8.47
N ASP A 151 4.59 16.64 8.94
CA ASP A 151 5.35 15.45 9.30
C ASP A 151 6.08 14.85 8.10
N TYR A 152 5.49 14.95 6.90
CA TYR A 152 6.14 14.52 5.66
C TYR A 152 7.45 15.28 5.47
N ASN A 153 7.40 16.62 5.48
CA ASN A 153 8.57 17.45 5.25
C ASN A 153 9.63 17.26 6.35
N THR A 154 9.21 17.07 7.61
CA THR A 154 10.11 16.76 8.71
C THR A 154 10.87 15.46 8.43
N ILE A 155 10.18 14.37 8.08
CA ILE A 155 10.81 13.09 7.78
C ILE A 155 11.77 13.21 6.60
N ILE A 156 11.34 13.82 5.48
CA ILE A 156 12.20 14.06 4.33
C ILE A 156 13.48 14.81 4.74
N SER A 157 13.37 15.83 5.58
CA SER A 157 14.52 16.59 6.09
C SER A 157 15.45 15.72 6.96
N MET A 158 14.90 14.92 7.88
CA MET A 158 15.70 14.02 8.73
C MET A 158 16.49 13.00 7.90
N VAL A 159 15.85 12.40 6.89
CA VAL A 159 16.51 11.45 5.97
C VAL A 159 17.62 12.15 5.19
N ARG A 160 17.36 13.34 4.63
CA ARG A 160 18.36 14.11 3.86
C ARG A 160 19.57 14.53 4.70
N ASN A 161 19.35 14.87 5.96
CA ASN A 161 20.41 15.28 6.88
C ASN A 161 21.14 14.10 7.52
N ASN A 162 20.84 12.86 7.12
CA ASN A 162 21.40 11.63 7.68
C ASN A 162 21.30 11.57 9.21
N GLU A 163 20.19 12.06 9.78
CA GLU A 163 19.95 11.94 11.22
C GLU A 163 20.04 10.47 11.66
N ARG A 164 20.60 10.21 12.86
CA ARG A 164 20.97 8.84 13.27
C ARG A 164 19.79 7.87 13.32
N SER A 165 18.58 8.37 13.52
CA SER A 165 17.34 7.61 13.51
C SER A 165 16.17 8.53 13.15
N TYR A 166 15.32 8.10 12.24
CA TYR A 166 14.05 8.75 11.93
C TYR A 166 12.96 7.69 11.95
N VAL A 167 11.92 7.92 12.77
CA VAL A 167 10.75 7.03 12.83
C VAL A 167 11.12 5.56 13.10
N GLY A 168 12.17 5.30 13.88
CA GLY A 168 12.66 3.95 14.19
C GLY A 168 13.51 3.28 13.11
N ILE A 169 13.83 3.99 12.02
CA ILE A 169 14.72 3.55 10.94
C ILE A 169 16.11 4.14 11.14
N THR A 170 17.14 3.30 11.07
CA THR A 170 18.54 3.76 11.10
C THR A 170 19.04 4.02 9.67
N ASN A 171 20.07 4.84 9.53
CA ASN A 171 20.72 5.08 8.22
C ASN A 171 21.14 3.77 7.55
N GLN A 172 21.68 2.81 8.30
CA GLN A 172 22.10 1.52 7.75
C GLN A 172 20.92 0.74 7.15
N MET A 173 19.75 0.75 7.81
CA MET A 173 18.56 0.09 7.31
C MET A 173 18.06 0.72 6.01
N PHE A 174 18.06 2.05 5.97
CA PHE A 174 17.65 2.79 4.78
C PHE A 174 18.56 2.53 3.60
N GLU A 175 19.88 2.65 3.78
CA GLU A 175 20.85 2.37 2.71
C GLU A 175 20.72 0.94 2.17
N HIS A 176 20.49 -0.03 3.07
CA HIS A 176 20.23 -1.42 2.68
C HIS A 176 18.98 -1.56 1.80
N ALA A 177 17.89 -0.89 2.17
CA ALA A 177 16.66 -0.92 1.37
C ALA A 177 16.79 -0.16 0.05
N VAL A 178 17.53 0.95 0.01
CA VAL A 178 17.87 1.65 -1.25
C VAL A 178 18.58 0.69 -2.20
N ASN A 179 19.59 -0.04 -1.71
CA ASN A 179 20.34 -0.99 -2.53
C ASN A 179 19.44 -2.13 -3.05
N LYS A 180 18.62 -2.74 -2.19
CA LYS A 180 17.64 -3.76 -2.62
C LYS A 180 16.68 -3.23 -3.68
N GLN A 181 16.18 -2.01 -3.51
CA GLN A 181 15.27 -1.40 -4.47
C GLN A 181 15.97 -1.08 -5.80
N PHE A 182 17.23 -0.65 -5.74
CA PHE A 182 18.07 -0.43 -6.92
C PHE A 182 18.34 -1.73 -7.68
N GLU A 183 18.73 -2.80 -6.99
CA GLU A 183 18.96 -4.14 -7.57
C GLU A 183 17.69 -4.63 -8.29
N LYS A 184 16.53 -4.57 -7.62
CA LYS A 184 15.22 -4.92 -8.21
C LYS A 184 14.90 -4.11 -9.47
N ASN A 185 15.23 -2.81 -9.47
CA ASN A 185 15.02 -1.96 -10.64
C ASN A 185 16.01 -2.28 -11.79
N GLY A 186 17.21 -2.79 -11.46
CA GLY A 186 18.21 -3.21 -12.44
C GLY A 186 17.79 -4.44 -13.26
N GLU A 187 16.98 -5.32 -12.67
CA GLU A 187 16.46 -6.54 -13.31
C GLU A 187 15.31 -6.29 -14.29
N ASP A 188 14.61 -5.14 -14.18
CA ASP A 188 13.46 -4.83 -15.03
C ASP A 188 13.88 -4.13 -16.33
N GLU A 189 14.11 -4.95 -17.37
CA GLU A 189 14.46 -4.48 -18.71
C GLU A 189 13.41 -3.57 -19.36
N ASN A 190 12.19 -3.49 -18.80
CA ASN A 190 11.08 -2.72 -19.37
C ASN A 190 10.90 -1.33 -18.74
N ARG A 191 11.68 -0.97 -17.71
CA ARG A 191 11.64 0.38 -17.11
C ARG A 191 12.56 1.36 -17.80
N GLY A 192 12.18 2.64 -17.83
CA GLY A 192 13.04 3.71 -18.36
C GLY A 192 14.35 3.86 -17.58
N LYS A 193 15.40 4.41 -18.21
CA LYS A 193 16.76 4.56 -17.63
C LYS A 193 16.77 5.24 -16.26
N TYR A 194 15.92 6.26 -16.07
CA TYR A 194 15.80 6.98 -14.80
C TYR A 194 15.40 6.09 -13.62
N TYR A 195 14.47 5.15 -13.82
CA TYR A 195 13.97 4.24 -12.78
C TYR A 195 15.02 3.25 -12.31
N ARG A 196 16.10 3.08 -13.07
CA ARG A 196 17.21 2.18 -12.76
C ARG A 196 18.38 2.90 -12.10
N THR A 197 18.21 4.11 -11.59
CA THR A 197 19.28 4.82 -10.86
C THR A 197 19.16 4.63 -9.35
N SER A 198 20.29 4.67 -8.66
CA SER A 198 20.32 4.68 -7.19
C SER A 198 19.61 5.92 -6.63
N ASP A 199 19.72 7.07 -7.32
CA ASP A 199 19.03 8.31 -6.94
C ASP A 199 17.51 8.16 -6.96
N TYR A 200 16.96 7.47 -7.96
CA TYR A 200 15.53 7.18 -8.00
C TYR A 200 15.12 6.25 -6.86
N ALA A 201 15.87 5.17 -6.62
CA ALA A 201 15.58 4.24 -5.52
C ALA A 201 15.59 4.95 -4.16
N ARG A 202 16.57 5.84 -3.93
CA ARG A 202 16.64 6.68 -2.72
C ARG A 202 15.46 7.63 -2.62
N LYS A 203 15.15 8.37 -3.70
CA LYS A 203 14.03 9.31 -3.72
C LYS A 203 12.71 8.59 -3.40
N TYR A 204 12.45 7.50 -4.10
CA TYR A 204 11.25 6.69 -3.92
C TYR A 204 11.10 6.23 -2.46
N LEU A 205 12.15 5.64 -1.88
CA LEU A 205 12.10 5.12 -0.52
C LEU A 205 11.89 6.23 0.51
N MET A 206 12.57 7.36 0.34
CA MET A 206 12.42 8.53 1.21
C MET A 206 10.98 9.08 1.19
N GLU A 207 10.37 9.18 0.01
CA GLU A 207 8.99 9.65 -0.14
C GLU A 207 7.97 8.62 0.38
N SER A 208 8.22 7.31 0.21
CA SER A 208 7.39 6.23 0.76
C SER A 208 7.35 6.26 2.28
N ILE A 209 8.51 6.31 2.95
CA ILE A 209 8.60 6.38 4.42
C ILE A 209 7.79 7.53 4.98
N ALA A 210 7.91 8.71 4.35
CA ALA A 210 7.19 9.90 4.79
C ALA A 210 5.67 9.77 4.55
N ALA A 211 5.25 9.21 3.41
CA ALA A 211 3.84 8.97 3.11
C ALA A 211 3.22 7.93 4.06
N ASP A 212 3.89 6.80 4.29
CA ASP A 212 3.42 5.72 5.17
C ASP A 212 3.24 6.21 6.62
N TYR A 213 4.14 7.09 7.08
CA TYR A 213 4.00 7.70 8.40
C TYR A 213 2.76 8.58 8.48
N VAL A 214 2.54 9.45 7.49
CA VAL A 214 1.37 10.33 7.45
C VAL A 214 0.08 9.52 7.35
N HIS A 215 0.03 8.53 6.45
CA HIS A 215 -1.14 7.69 6.25
C HIS A 215 -1.47 6.88 7.51
N SER A 216 -0.48 6.27 8.16
CA SER A 216 -0.73 5.48 9.38
C SER A 216 -1.32 6.32 10.52
N LYS A 217 -0.87 7.58 10.70
CA LYS A 217 -1.50 8.52 11.66
C LYS A 217 -2.97 8.79 11.32
N ILE A 218 -3.29 8.93 10.04
CA ILE A 218 -4.66 9.21 9.59
C ILE A 218 -5.54 7.97 9.72
N MET A 219 -5.02 6.78 9.42
CA MET A 219 -5.71 5.50 9.63
C MET A 219 -6.17 5.36 11.08
N VAL A 220 -5.28 5.63 12.05
CA VAL A 220 -5.60 5.61 13.49
C VAL A 220 -6.56 6.72 13.89
N LYS A 221 -6.36 7.95 13.38
CA LYS A 221 -7.27 9.06 13.68
C LYS A 221 -8.70 8.77 13.22
N ARG A 222 -8.86 8.18 12.03
CA ARG A 222 -10.17 7.80 11.47
C ARG A 222 -10.81 6.65 12.24
N SER A 223 -10.03 5.65 12.69
CA SER A 223 -10.60 4.56 13.48
C SER A 223 -11.22 5.05 14.80
N ILE A 224 -10.61 6.06 15.44
CA ILE A 224 -11.17 6.68 16.64
C ILE A 224 -12.48 7.41 16.33
N ALA A 225 -12.57 8.08 15.16
CA ALA A 225 -13.75 8.84 14.76
C ALA A 225 -14.93 7.95 14.34
N ASP A 226 -14.65 6.82 13.69
CA ASP A 226 -15.66 5.95 13.08
C ASP A 226 -16.18 4.86 14.02
N ASP A 227 -15.81 4.90 15.31
CA ASP A 227 -16.26 4.00 16.37
C ASP A 227 -16.08 2.50 16.04
N VAL A 228 -14.90 2.13 15.55
CA VAL A 228 -14.54 0.73 15.22
C VAL A 228 -13.88 0.03 16.42
N ALA A 229 -13.92 -1.30 16.46
CA ALA A 229 -13.31 -2.10 17.52
C ALA A 229 -11.77 -2.06 17.52
N GLY A 230 -11.19 -1.76 16.36
CA GLY A 230 -9.75 -1.67 16.18
C GLY A 230 -9.37 -1.46 14.73
N VAL A 231 -8.08 -1.22 14.50
CA VAL A 231 -7.54 -0.94 13.16
C VAL A 231 -6.29 -1.75 12.88
N ALA A 232 -6.24 -2.32 11.69
CA ALA A 232 -5.09 -3.05 11.18
C ALA A 232 -4.72 -2.57 9.77
N CYS A 233 -3.45 -2.69 9.41
CA CYS A 233 -2.95 -2.44 8.07
C CYS A 233 -2.22 -3.67 7.56
N LEU A 234 -2.50 -4.07 6.32
CA LEU A 234 -1.75 -5.08 5.61
C LEU A 234 -0.58 -4.43 4.87
N VAL A 235 0.62 -4.98 5.05
CA VAL A 235 1.88 -4.49 4.46
C VAL A 235 2.62 -5.68 3.82
N PRO A 236 3.30 -5.54 2.68
CA PRO A 236 4.09 -6.64 2.11
C PRO A 236 5.18 -7.14 3.06
N LEU A 237 5.48 -8.45 3.10
CA LEU A 237 6.47 -9.04 4.02
C LEU A 237 7.89 -8.49 3.81
N PHE A 238 8.24 -8.09 2.59
CA PHE A 238 9.55 -7.54 2.26
C PHE A 238 9.68 -6.03 2.48
N ALA A 239 8.65 -5.41 3.06
CA ALA A 239 8.57 -3.99 3.37
C ALA A 239 8.95 -3.74 4.84
N ASP A 240 10.13 -4.22 5.24
CA ASP A 240 10.65 -4.13 6.62
C ASP A 240 10.71 -2.70 7.14
N ILE A 241 10.92 -1.74 6.23
CA ILE A 241 10.99 -0.32 6.55
C ILE A 241 9.59 0.22 6.81
N GLU A 242 8.64 -0.07 5.93
CA GLU A 242 7.26 0.37 5.99
C GLU A 242 6.58 -0.18 7.26
N GLN A 243 6.82 -1.45 7.58
CA GLN A 243 6.38 -2.04 8.85
C GLN A 243 6.93 -1.26 10.05
N LYS A 244 8.23 -0.91 10.05
CA LYS A 244 8.84 -0.10 11.12
C LYS A 244 8.26 1.30 11.21
N VAL A 245 8.01 1.96 10.10
CA VAL A 245 7.36 3.28 10.07
C VAL A 245 6.01 3.19 10.77
N MET A 246 5.18 2.26 10.30
CA MET A 246 3.82 2.08 10.80
C MET A 246 3.79 1.60 12.25
N ASP A 247 4.81 0.85 12.71
CA ASP A 247 4.91 0.35 14.10
C ASP A 247 4.96 1.48 15.13
N ASN A 248 5.34 2.69 14.72
CA ASN A 248 5.32 3.88 15.57
C ASN A 248 3.89 4.30 15.99
N GLN A 249 2.86 3.82 15.28
CA GLN A 249 1.47 4.01 15.68
C GLN A 249 1.06 2.86 16.60
N LYS A 250 0.95 3.13 17.91
CA LYS A 250 0.73 2.09 18.92
C LYS A 250 -0.58 1.35 18.72
N GLU A 251 -1.60 2.07 18.28
CA GLU A 251 -2.98 1.63 18.05
C GLU A 251 -3.20 1.01 16.66
N LEU A 252 -2.16 0.91 15.83
CA LEU A 252 -2.25 0.26 14.53
C LEU A 252 -1.67 -1.15 14.63
N ALA A 253 -2.50 -2.17 14.41
CA ALA A 253 -2.00 -3.52 14.17
C ALA A 253 -1.41 -3.62 12.77
N ILE A 254 -0.31 -4.36 12.62
CA ILE A 254 0.37 -4.53 11.32
C ILE A 254 0.43 -6.01 11.00
N MET A 255 0.00 -6.34 9.79
CA MET A 255 -0.02 -7.69 9.25
C MET A 255 0.86 -7.74 8.01
N SER A 256 1.67 -8.78 7.91
CA SER A 256 2.56 -8.96 6.77
C SER A 256 2.16 -10.17 5.93
N TYR A 257 2.11 -10.03 4.60
CA TYR A 257 1.79 -11.11 3.66
C TYR A 257 2.97 -11.46 2.74
N LYS A 258 3.10 -12.75 2.41
CA LYS A 258 4.18 -13.30 1.57
C LYS A 258 3.87 -13.12 0.10
#